data_AF-A0A7J4JII8-F1
#
_entry.id   AF-A0A7J4JII8-F1
#
_cell.length_a   1.000
_cell.length_b   1.000
_cell.length_c   1.000
_cell.angle_alpha   90.00
_cell.angle_beta   90.00
_cell.angle_gamma   90.00
#
_symmetry.space_group_name_H-M   'P 1'
#
loop_
_entity.id
_entity.type
_entity.pdbx_description
1 polymer ?
#
loop_
_entity_poly.entity_id
_entity_poly.type
_entity_poly.pdbx_seq_one_letter_code
_entity_poly.pdbx_strand_id
1 'polypeptide(L)'
;MTSMNPLNAFFHPGKTAKDCLAHPNLVVSLALVVLPTLVLVGLAALLRAPISTKPVVDAAKDVVFWIVSTAFLYVLLYLLKGKAVQGKFVGLLSALSLTRLFNAVLVVLSFLVAFLLLPGLFAELKGVQQASSLQDLQAIAQRVPLSSDFFSLGLGFLFLGIGLLLALESLFVWYAVIAATGPGGTLKNLVVLALVLAVVGLFSGYF
;
A
#
# COMPACT_ATOMS: atom_id res chain seq x y z
N MET A 1 -19.89 18.76 9.17
CA MET A 1 -18.90 17.67 9.09
C MET A 1 -17.80 18.14 8.15
N THR A 2 -16.64 18.54 8.67
CA THR A 2 -15.48 18.89 7.84
C THR A 2 -15.00 17.62 7.16
N SER A 3 -15.04 17.55 5.83
CA SER A 3 -14.55 16.37 5.11
C SER A 3 -13.05 16.29 5.32
N MET A 4 -12.61 15.26 6.03
CA MET A 4 -11.21 14.99 6.27
C MET A 4 -10.53 14.63 4.94
N ASN A 5 -9.42 15.28 4.61
CA ASN A 5 -8.67 15.02 3.38
C ASN A 5 -7.55 13.98 3.65
N PRO A 6 -7.66 12.74 3.13
CA PRO A 6 -6.65 11.69 3.36
C PRO A 6 -5.26 12.05 2.84
N LEU A 7 -5.17 12.97 1.87
CA LEU A 7 -3.89 13.45 1.31
C LEU A 7 -3.03 14.19 2.34
N ASN A 8 -3.62 14.69 3.42
CA ASN A 8 -2.86 15.29 4.51
C ASN A 8 -1.92 14.29 5.19
N ALA A 9 -2.11 12.99 4.99
CA ALA A 9 -1.22 11.95 5.51
C ALA A 9 0.21 12.06 4.95
N PHE A 10 0.43 12.70 3.79
CA PHE A 10 1.78 12.93 3.25
C PHE A 10 2.57 14.02 3.99
N PHE A 11 1.88 14.94 4.67
CA PHE A 11 2.52 16.05 5.39
C PHE A 11 2.47 15.86 6.89
N HIS A 12 1.36 15.30 7.39
CA HIS A 12 1.10 15.08 8.80
C HIS A 12 0.47 13.70 9.05
N PRO A 13 1.20 12.60 8.81
CA PRO A 13 0.66 11.24 8.88
C PRO A 13 0.12 10.88 10.25
N GLY A 14 0.88 11.17 11.30
CA GLY A 14 0.49 10.87 12.68
C GLY A 14 -0.72 11.68 13.17
N LYS A 15 -0.86 12.93 12.73
CA LYS A 15 -2.05 13.75 13.05
C LYS A 15 -3.28 13.22 12.29
N THR A 16 -3.14 13.01 10.99
CA THR A 16 -4.21 12.48 10.14
C THR A 16 -4.69 11.11 10.64
N ALA A 17 -3.79 10.24 11.07
CA ALA A 17 -4.13 8.94 11.65
C ALA A 17 -4.91 9.04 12.97
N LYS A 18 -4.55 10.01 13.83
CA LYS A 18 -5.31 10.29 15.07
C LYS A 18 -6.69 10.84 14.76
N ASP A 19 -6.80 11.71 13.77
CA ASP A 19 -8.08 12.27 13.32
C ASP A 19 -8.98 11.17 12.74
N CYS A 20 -8.44 10.26 11.91
CA CYS A 20 -9.15 9.06 11.43
C CYS A 20 -9.65 8.17 12.57
N LEU A 21 -8.82 7.99 13.60
CA LEU A 21 -9.17 7.17 14.76
C LEU A 21 -10.34 7.79 15.55
N ALA A 22 -10.38 9.11 15.68
CA ALA A 22 -11.41 9.84 16.40
C ALA A 22 -12.70 10.04 15.60
N HIS A 23 -12.58 10.20 14.28
CA HIS A 23 -13.68 10.48 13.35
C HIS A 23 -13.69 9.45 12.20
N PRO A 24 -14.02 8.18 12.49
CA PRO A 24 -13.96 7.11 11.51
C PRO A 24 -14.92 7.34 10.34
N ASN A 25 -14.45 7.06 9.12
CA ASN A 25 -15.28 7.02 7.92
C ASN A 25 -15.02 5.73 7.15
N LEU A 26 -15.87 4.72 7.33
CA LEU A 26 -15.70 3.41 6.70
C LEU A 26 -15.75 3.46 5.17
N VAL A 27 -16.56 4.35 4.58
CA VAL A 27 -16.68 4.46 3.12
C VAL A 27 -15.37 4.94 2.51
N VAL A 28 -14.81 6.02 3.07
CA VAL A 28 -13.49 6.53 2.64
C VAL A 28 -12.40 5.49 2.90
N SER A 29 -12.46 4.79 4.03
CA SER A 29 -11.48 3.77 4.39
C SER A 29 -11.48 2.60 3.40
N LEU A 30 -12.67 2.11 3.03
CA LEU A 30 -12.80 1.06 2.03
C LEU A 30 -12.29 1.54 0.66
N ALA A 31 -12.63 2.77 0.27
CA ALA A 31 -12.14 3.37 -0.97
C ALA A 31 -10.60 3.43 -1.00
N LEU A 32 -9.95 3.81 0.10
CA LEU A 32 -8.49 3.82 0.21
C LEU A 32 -7.88 2.42 0.15
N VAL A 33 -8.54 1.41 0.72
CA VAL A 33 -8.05 0.02 0.68
C VAL A 33 -8.07 -0.54 -0.75
N VAL A 34 -9.12 -0.26 -1.51
CA VAL A 34 -9.22 -0.74 -2.90
C VAL A 34 -8.48 0.17 -3.89
N LEU A 35 -8.10 1.39 -3.49
CA LEU A 35 -7.48 2.39 -4.35
C LEU A 35 -6.25 1.87 -5.11
N PRO A 36 -5.26 1.20 -4.50
CA PRO A 36 -4.11 0.66 -5.24
C PRO A 36 -4.54 -0.25 -6.39
N THR A 37 -5.54 -1.11 -6.17
CA THR A 37 -6.07 -1.99 -7.21
C THR A 37 -6.83 -1.23 -8.29
N LEU A 38 -7.62 -0.23 -7.92
CA LEU A 38 -8.30 0.64 -8.88
C LEU A 38 -7.30 1.38 -9.77
N VAL A 39 -6.19 1.85 -9.19
CA VAL A 39 -5.08 2.46 -9.94
C VAL A 39 -4.47 1.44 -10.90
N LEU A 40 -4.15 0.23 -10.44
CA LEU A 40 -3.61 -0.84 -11.30
C LEU A 40 -4.54 -1.17 -12.48
N VAL A 41 -5.84 -1.34 -12.21
CA VAL A 41 -6.84 -1.62 -13.25
C VAL A 41 -6.96 -0.44 -14.21
N GLY A 42 -6.96 0.80 -13.70
CA GLY A 42 -6.98 2.01 -14.53
C GLY A 42 -5.76 2.12 -15.44
N LEU A 43 -4.56 1.83 -14.91
CA LEU A 43 -3.33 1.78 -15.70
C LEU A 43 -3.37 0.68 -16.76
N ALA A 44 -3.85 -0.52 -16.42
CA ALA A 44 -4.03 -1.60 -17.38
C ALA A 44 -5.01 -1.20 -18.51
N ALA A 45 -6.12 -0.54 -18.16
CA ALA A 45 -7.10 -0.04 -19.12
C ALA A 45 -6.50 1.04 -20.05
N LEU A 46 -5.72 1.98 -19.50
CA LEU A 46 -5.01 3.01 -20.26
C LEU A 46 -4.09 2.40 -21.32
N LEU A 47 -3.42 1.31 -20.97
CA LEU A 47 -2.54 0.54 -21.86
C LEU A 47 -3.28 -0.39 -22.81
N ARG A 48 -4.62 -0.47 -22.73
CA ARG A 48 -5.45 -1.46 -23.45
C ARG A 48 -5.01 -2.90 -23.20
N ALA A 49 -4.47 -3.18 -22.01
CA ALA A 49 -4.14 -4.53 -21.58
C ALA A 49 -5.43 -5.31 -21.24
N PRO A 50 -5.48 -6.63 -21.49
CA PRO A 50 -6.61 -7.46 -21.10
C PRO A 50 -6.79 -7.43 -19.58
N ILE A 51 -7.99 -7.04 -19.14
CA ILE A 51 -8.35 -7.03 -17.72
C ILE A 51 -8.92 -8.40 -17.39
N SER A 52 -8.17 -9.19 -16.61
CA SER A 52 -8.66 -10.44 -16.05
C SER A 52 -9.46 -10.19 -14.76
N THR A 53 -10.08 -11.23 -14.22
CA THR A 53 -10.76 -11.17 -12.90
C THR A 53 -9.78 -11.15 -11.73
N LYS A 54 -8.49 -11.43 -11.95
CA LYS A 54 -7.47 -11.53 -10.89
C LYS A 54 -7.37 -10.26 -10.02
N PRO A 55 -7.32 -9.03 -10.58
CA PRO A 55 -7.28 -7.82 -9.75
C PRO A 55 -8.47 -7.69 -8.80
N VAL A 56 -9.67 -8.12 -9.22
CA VAL A 56 -10.87 -8.09 -8.36
C VAL A 56 -10.74 -9.06 -7.18
N VAL A 57 -10.21 -10.26 -7.44
CA VAL A 57 -9.92 -11.25 -6.40
C VAL A 57 -8.85 -10.74 -5.43
N ASP A 58 -7.81 -10.11 -5.95
CA ASP A 58 -6.72 -9.55 -5.13
C ASP A 58 -7.23 -8.37 -4.27
N ALA A 59 -8.09 -7.50 -4.80
CA ALA A 59 -8.75 -6.45 -4.01
C ALA A 59 -9.62 -7.05 -2.89
N ALA A 60 -10.35 -8.13 -3.16
CA ALA A 60 -11.16 -8.80 -2.13
C ALA A 60 -10.28 -9.38 -1.02
N LYS A 61 -9.16 -10.02 -1.38
CA LYS A 61 -8.16 -10.50 -0.41
C LYS A 61 -7.58 -9.37 0.41
N ASP A 62 -7.25 -8.23 -0.22
CA ASP A 62 -6.73 -7.05 0.47
C ASP A 62 -7.72 -6.49 1.50
N VAL A 63 -9.02 -6.44 1.16
CA VAL A 63 -10.08 -6.03 2.09
C VAL A 63 -10.18 -7.00 3.27
N VAL A 64 -10.19 -8.31 3.00
CA VAL A 64 -10.23 -9.33 4.06
C VAL A 64 -8.99 -9.22 4.95
N PHE A 65 -7.81 -9.08 4.36
CA PHE A 65 -6.56 -8.94 5.10
C PHE A 65 -6.54 -7.67 5.96
N TRP A 66 -7.04 -6.54 5.43
CA TRP A 66 -7.18 -5.29 6.19
C TRP A 66 -8.09 -5.46 7.42
N ILE A 67 -9.22 -6.16 7.27
CA ILE A 67 -10.13 -6.44 8.40
C ILE A 67 -9.45 -7.35 9.43
N VAL A 68 -8.85 -8.45 8.99
CA VAL A 68 -8.22 -9.45 9.87
C VAL A 68 -7.02 -8.86 10.61
N SER A 69 -6.13 -8.14 9.91
CA SER A 69 -4.98 -7.46 10.54
C SER A 69 -5.42 -6.41 11.55
N THR A 70 -6.51 -5.68 11.28
CA THR A 70 -7.08 -4.73 12.23
C THR A 70 -7.69 -5.43 13.43
N ALA A 71 -8.37 -6.56 13.24
CA ALA A 71 -8.93 -7.36 14.33
C ALA A 71 -7.82 -7.90 15.24
N PHE A 72 -6.73 -8.38 14.66
CA PHE A 72 -5.55 -8.80 15.40
C PHE A 72 -4.94 -7.65 16.21
N LEU A 73 -4.73 -6.48 15.58
CA LEU A 73 -4.27 -5.28 16.29
C LEU A 73 -5.21 -4.91 17.44
N TYR A 74 -6.52 -4.90 17.20
CA TYR A 74 -7.53 -4.55 18.20
C TYR A 74 -7.46 -5.47 19.42
N VAL A 75 -7.34 -6.78 19.21
CA VAL A 75 -7.18 -7.78 20.28
C VAL A 75 -5.89 -7.52 21.06
N LEU A 76 -4.75 -7.32 20.40
CA LEU A 76 -3.48 -7.02 21.08
C LEU A 76 -3.57 -5.73 21.92
N LEU A 77 -4.16 -4.67 21.36
CA LEU A 77 -4.36 -3.42 22.07
C LEU A 77 -5.29 -3.60 23.27
N TYR A 78 -6.38 -4.34 23.11
CA TYR A 78 -7.31 -4.62 24.20
C TYR A 78 -6.65 -5.43 25.33
N LEU A 79 -5.83 -6.43 24.99
CA LEU A 79 -5.08 -7.22 25.98
C LEU A 79 -4.04 -6.40 26.75
N LEU A 80 -3.33 -5.48 26.07
CA LEU A 80 -2.21 -4.73 26.67
C LEU A 80 -2.59 -3.37 27.28
N LYS A 81 -3.69 -2.77 26.81
CA LYS A 81 -4.18 -1.45 27.21
C LYS A 81 -5.59 -1.47 27.82
N GLY A 82 -6.26 -2.61 27.83
CA GLY A 82 -7.53 -2.83 28.51
C GLY A 82 -8.73 -2.11 27.89
N LYS A 83 -9.72 -1.81 28.73
CA LYS A 83 -11.04 -1.29 28.33
C LYS A 83 -11.02 0.06 27.61
N ALA A 84 -9.94 0.84 27.73
CA ALA A 84 -9.79 2.12 27.02
C ALA A 84 -9.78 1.98 25.48
N VAL A 85 -9.59 0.76 24.97
CA VAL A 85 -9.62 0.41 23.54
C VAL A 85 -11.03 0.06 23.05
N GLN A 86 -11.97 -0.21 23.96
CA GLN A 86 -13.32 -0.67 23.61
C GLN A 86 -14.02 0.31 22.67
N GLY A 87 -14.62 -0.22 21.60
CA GLY A 87 -15.34 0.58 20.61
C GLY A 87 -14.47 1.29 19.56
N LYS A 88 -13.13 1.20 19.65
CA LYS A 88 -12.21 1.86 18.70
C LYS A 88 -11.92 1.07 17.43
N PHE A 89 -12.54 -0.09 17.23
CA PHE A 89 -12.27 -0.97 16.08
C PHE A 89 -12.46 -0.26 14.73
N VAL A 90 -13.57 0.48 14.58
CA VAL A 90 -13.86 1.23 13.34
C VAL A 90 -12.85 2.36 13.10
N GLY A 91 -12.41 3.02 14.18
CA GLY A 91 -11.34 4.03 14.12
C GLY A 91 -10.00 3.43 13.70
N LEU A 92 -9.66 2.23 14.19
CA LEU A 92 -8.46 1.51 13.75
C LEU A 92 -8.53 1.16 12.26
N LEU A 93 -9.66 0.60 11.81
CA LEU A 93 -9.89 0.31 10.38
C LEU A 93 -9.63 1.57 9.54
N SER A 94 -10.21 2.70 9.97
CA SER A 94 -10.09 3.95 9.25
C SER A 94 -8.65 4.47 9.21
N ALA A 95 -7.97 4.51 10.34
CA ALA A 95 -6.62 5.03 10.40
C ALA A 95 -5.60 4.14 9.65
N LEU A 96 -5.76 2.82 9.71
CA LEU A 96 -4.87 1.89 9.00
C LEU A 96 -5.06 1.94 7.48
N SER A 97 -6.24 2.31 6.98
CA SER A 97 -6.47 2.48 5.54
C SER A 97 -5.60 3.58 4.92
N LEU A 98 -5.12 4.56 5.71
CA LEU A 98 -4.19 5.59 5.23
C LEU A 98 -2.89 5.00 4.66
N THR A 99 -2.42 3.87 5.20
CA THR A 99 -1.21 3.22 4.69
C THR A 99 -1.35 2.74 3.24
N ARG A 100 -2.59 2.47 2.80
CA ARG A 100 -2.89 2.05 1.42
C ARG A 100 -2.79 3.21 0.43
N LEU A 101 -2.93 4.45 0.88
CA LEU A 101 -2.67 5.63 0.06
C LEU A 101 -1.20 5.72 -0.35
N PHE A 102 -0.27 5.40 0.56
CA PHE A 102 1.16 5.34 0.26
C PHE A 102 1.47 4.24 -0.77
N ASN A 103 0.85 3.07 -0.64
CA ASN A 103 0.97 2.00 -1.64
C ASN A 103 0.42 2.42 -3.00
N ALA A 104 -0.72 3.11 -3.06
CA ALA A 104 -1.28 3.60 -4.32
C ALA A 104 -0.31 4.57 -5.01
N VAL A 105 0.31 5.50 -4.27
CA VAL A 105 1.34 6.40 -4.81
C VAL A 105 2.56 5.60 -5.28
N LEU A 106 3.01 4.61 -4.52
CA LEU A 106 4.12 3.77 -4.93
C LEU A 106 3.81 3.04 -6.25
N VAL A 107 2.60 2.52 -6.43
CA VAL A 107 2.16 1.90 -7.70
C VAL A 107 2.23 2.90 -8.86
N VAL A 108 1.71 4.11 -8.69
CA VAL A 108 1.77 5.15 -9.74
C VAL A 108 3.22 5.50 -10.07
N LEU A 109 4.07 5.68 -9.05
CA LEU A 109 5.48 5.98 -9.24
C LEU A 109 6.22 4.82 -9.91
N SER A 110 5.98 3.57 -9.51
CA SER A 110 6.53 2.38 -10.18
C SER A 110 6.17 2.34 -11.65
N PHE A 111 4.91 2.66 -11.97
CA PHE A 111 4.46 2.74 -13.35
C PHE A 111 5.19 3.82 -14.13
N LEU A 112 5.29 5.04 -13.58
CA LEU A 112 6.02 6.14 -14.21
C LEU A 112 7.50 5.80 -14.42
N VAL A 113 8.13 5.17 -13.43
CA VAL A 113 9.50 4.67 -13.51
C VAL A 113 9.63 3.66 -14.65
N ALA A 114 8.78 2.64 -14.71
CA ALA A 114 8.80 1.65 -15.78
C ALA A 114 8.56 2.29 -17.16
N PHE A 115 7.67 3.28 -17.25
CA PHE A 115 7.39 4.05 -18.47
C PHE A 115 8.59 4.85 -18.95
N LEU A 116 9.36 5.45 -18.04
CA LEU A 116 10.53 6.24 -18.38
C LEU A 116 11.78 5.38 -18.68
N LEU A 117 11.95 4.25 -17.99
CA LEU A 117 13.12 3.37 -18.15
C LEU A 117 13.03 2.44 -19.35
N LEU A 118 11.82 2.01 -19.69
CA LEU A 118 11.57 1.02 -20.74
C LEU A 118 10.66 1.62 -21.81
N PRO A 119 11.11 2.68 -22.50
CA PRO A 119 10.33 3.27 -23.58
C PRO A 119 10.04 2.20 -24.64
N GLY A 120 8.77 1.96 -24.93
CA GLY A 120 8.35 0.93 -25.88
C GLY A 120 7.99 -0.44 -25.28
N LEU A 121 8.29 -0.72 -24.00
CA LEU A 121 7.80 -1.94 -23.33
C LEU A 121 6.28 -2.07 -23.44
N PHE A 122 5.59 -0.95 -23.22
CA PHE A 122 4.14 -0.87 -23.27
C PHE A 122 3.57 -1.07 -24.68
N ALA A 123 4.33 -0.71 -25.72
CA ALA A 123 3.94 -0.95 -27.12
C ALA A 123 4.04 -2.45 -27.46
N GLU A 124 5.01 -3.14 -26.87
CA GLU A 124 5.27 -4.57 -27.10
C GLU A 124 4.46 -5.52 -26.19
N LEU A 125 3.64 -4.99 -25.27
CA LEU A 125 2.83 -5.81 -24.35
C LEU A 125 1.94 -6.85 -25.07
N LYS A 126 1.43 -6.51 -26.26
CA LYS A 126 0.67 -7.45 -27.10
C LYS A 126 1.55 -8.58 -27.64
N GLY A 127 2.77 -8.26 -28.06
CA GLY A 127 3.76 -9.25 -28.49
C GLY A 127 4.12 -10.20 -27.35
N VAL A 128 4.33 -9.66 -26.14
CA VAL A 128 4.64 -10.46 -24.94
C VAL A 128 3.51 -11.42 -24.59
N GLN A 129 2.25 -11.02 -24.77
CA GLN A 129 1.09 -11.88 -24.48
C GLN A 129 0.85 -12.97 -25.54
N GLN A 130 1.33 -12.76 -26.76
CA GLN A 130 1.22 -13.71 -27.87
C GLN A 130 2.47 -14.58 -28.03
N ALA A 131 3.53 -14.28 -27.28
CA ALA A 131 4.76 -15.05 -27.26
C ALA A 131 4.46 -16.48 -26.80
N SER A 132 4.79 -17.44 -27.66
CA SER A 132 4.55 -18.87 -27.42
C SER A 132 5.82 -19.59 -26.96
N SER A 133 6.97 -18.94 -27.15
CA SER A 133 8.29 -19.47 -26.83
C SER A 133 9.17 -18.46 -26.10
N LEU A 134 10.23 -18.97 -25.46
CA LEU A 134 11.27 -18.15 -24.84
C LEU A 134 12.03 -17.30 -25.88
N GLN A 135 12.13 -17.78 -27.12
CA GLN A 135 12.76 -17.05 -28.23
C GLN A 135 11.92 -15.84 -28.67
N ASP A 136 10.59 -15.94 -28.66
CA ASP A 136 9.70 -14.81 -28.94
C ASP A 136 9.90 -13.70 -27.90
N LEU A 137 9.97 -14.07 -26.62
CA LEU A 137 10.22 -13.13 -25.53
C LEU A 137 11.59 -12.46 -25.62
N GLN A 138 12.64 -13.20 -26.01
CA GLN A 138 13.97 -12.63 -26.24
C GLN A 138 13.98 -11.66 -27.42
N ALA A 139 13.31 -12.00 -28.53
CA ALA A 139 13.22 -11.13 -29.69
C ALA A 139 12.46 -9.83 -29.39
N ILE A 140 11.44 -9.88 -28.53
CA ILE A 140 10.70 -8.70 -28.06
C ILE A 140 11.58 -7.87 -27.12
N ALA A 141 12.28 -8.49 -26.18
CA ALA A 141 13.16 -7.80 -25.24
C ALA A 141 14.27 -7.00 -25.96
N GLN A 142 14.78 -7.51 -27.09
CA GLN A 142 15.78 -6.80 -27.91
C GLN A 142 15.21 -5.57 -28.65
N ARG A 143 13.88 -5.47 -28.80
CA ARG A 143 13.21 -4.34 -29.47
C ARG A 143 12.82 -3.23 -28.52
N VAL A 144 12.87 -3.47 -27.21
CA VAL A 144 12.58 -2.46 -26.19
C VAL A 144 13.87 -1.68 -25.92
N PRO A 145 14.00 -0.43 -26.40
CA PRO A 145 15.17 0.37 -26.10
C PRO A 145 15.29 0.59 -24.59
N LEU A 146 16.47 0.29 -24.05
CA LEU A 146 16.81 0.59 -22.66
C LEU A 146 17.29 2.04 -22.57
N SER A 147 16.89 2.74 -21.52
CA SER A 147 17.52 4.01 -21.16
C SER A 147 18.99 3.81 -20.75
N SER A 148 19.80 4.87 -20.83
CA SER A 148 21.22 4.79 -20.47
C SER A 148 21.45 4.25 -19.05
N ASP A 149 22.52 3.49 -18.85
CA ASP A 149 22.83 2.83 -17.56
C ASP A 149 22.85 3.82 -16.39
N PHE A 150 23.40 5.03 -16.60
CA PHE A 150 23.42 6.09 -15.59
C PHE A 150 22.02 6.61 -15.24
N PHE A 151 21.13 6.78 -16.23
CA PHE A 151 19.76 7.20 -15.99
C PHE A 151 18.98 6.11 -15.25
N SER A 152 19.15 4.85 -15.67
CA SER A 152 18.53 3.67 -15.04
C SER A 152 18.95 3.49 -13.58
N LEU A 153 20.25 3.61 -13.29
CA LEU A 153 20.78 3.55 -11.93
C LEU A 153 20.28 4.71 -11.06
N GLY A 154 20.36 5.95 -11.56
CA GLY A 154 19.93 7.13 -10.81
C GLY A 154 18.44 7.08 -10.44
N LEU A 155 17.60 6.63 -11.37
CA LEU A 155 16.17 6.50 -11.16
C LEU A 155 15.82 5.30 -10.27
N GLY A 156 16.60 4.21 -10.33
CA GLY A 156 16.53 3.10 -9.39
C GLY A 156 16.83 3.52 -7.94
N PHE A 157 17.89 4.31 -7.71
CA PHE A 157 18.20 4.85 -6.38
C PHE A 157 17.13 5.82 -5.87
N LEU A 158 16.63 6.70 -6.73
CA LEU A 158 15.53 7.60 -6.39
C LEU A 158 14.29 6.81 -5.94
N PHE A 159 13.93 5.77 -6.71
CA PHE A 159 12.78 4.93 -6.40
C PHE A 159 12.96 4.16 -5.09
N LEU A 160 14.15 3.61 -4.83
CA LEU A 160 14.48 2.96 -3.56
C LEU A 160 14.36 3.95 -2.39
N GLY A 161 14.85 5.18 -2.56
CA GLY A 161 14.72 6.25 -1.56
C GLY A 161 13.28 6.61 -1.26
N ILE A 162 12.44 6.77 -2.29
CA ILE A 162 11.00 7.05 -2.13
C ILE A 162 10.28 5.86 -1.47
N GLY A 163 10.58 4.63 -1.90
CA GLY A 163 10.00 3.43 -1.32
C GLY A 163 10.32 3.29 0.17
N LEU A 164 11.58 3.57 0.55
CA LEU A 164 11.98 3.60 1.96
C LEU A 164 11.24 4.70 2.74
N LEU A 165 11.13 5.91 2.18
CA LEU A 165 10.41 7.01 2.82
C LEU A 165 8.94 6.66 3.06
N LEU A 166 8.24 6.12 2.07
CA LEU A 166 6.84 5.70 2.20
C LEU A 166 6.65 4.54 3.19
N ALA A 167 7.62 3.62 3.28
CA ALA A 167 7.62 2.56 4.28
C ALA A 167 7.77 3.12 5.71
N LEU A 168 8.65 4.10 5.91
CA LEU A 168 8.82 4.80 7.19
C LEU A 168 7.56 5.58 7.57
N GLU A 169 6.92 6.25 6.62
CA GLU A 169 5.65 6.95 6.87
C GLU A 169 4.52 5.99 7.25
N SER A 170 4.44 4.84 6.59
CA SER A 170 3.51 3.77 6.95
C SER A 170 3.75 3.28 8.37
N LEU A 171 5.01 3.04 8.74
CA LEU A 171 5.40 2.64 10.09
C LEU A 171 5.02 3.69 11.14
N PHE A 172 5.21 4.96 10.81
CA PHE A 172 4.84 6.07 11.68
C PHE A 172 3.32 6.15 11.89
N VAL A 173 2.51 5.93 10.85
CA VAL A 173 1.05 5.81 10.97
C VAL A 173 0.68 4.69 11.93
N TRP A 174 1.23 3.49 11.76
CA TRP A 174 0.99 2.36 12.67
C TRP A 174 1.29 2.71 14.13
N TYR A 175 2.47 3.28 14.38
CA TYR A 175 2.85 3.70 15.72
C TYR A 175 1.91 4.77 16.30
N ALA A 176 1.56 5.79 15.51
CA ALA A 176 0.68 6.88 15.95
C ALA A 176 -0.72 6.37 16.33
N VAL A 177 -1.27 5.43 15.55
CA VAL A 177 -2.55 4.78 15.83
C VAL A 177 -2.47 3.97 17.13
N ILE A 178 -1.44 3.13 17.27
CA ILE A 178 -1.21 2.33 18.48
C ILE A 178 -1.14 3.24 19.71
N ALA A 179 -0.33 4.29 19.66
CA ALA A 179 -0.14 5.23 20.76
C ALA A 179 -1.44 5.96 21.14
N ALA A 180 -2.26 6.33 20.16
CA ALA A 180 -3.50 7.08 20.38
C ALA A 180 -4.70 6.21 20.81
N THR A 181 -4.64 4.90 20.60
CA THR A 181 -5.78 4.01 20.86
C THR A 181 -6.03 3.77 22.36
N GLY A 182 -5.07 4.05 23.24
CA GLY A 182 -5.28 3.99 24.69
C GLY A 182 -4.02 4.31 25.49
N PRO A 183 -4.16 4.53 26.81
CA PRO A 183 -3.03 4.83 27.68
C PRO A 183 -2.03 3.67 27.67
N GLY A 184 -0.76 3.99 27.46
CA GLY A 184 0.32 3.03 27.42
C GLY A 184 1.65 3.74 27.21
N GLY A 185 2.67 3.34 27.98
CA GLY A 185 4.02 3.85 27.79
C GLY A 185 4.63 3.41 26.46
N THR A 186 5.70 4.09 26.04
CA THR A 186 6.41 3.85 24.78
C THR A 186 6.75 2.39 24.56
N LEU A 187 7.24 1.69 25.59
CA LEU A 187 7.60 0.27 25.51
C LEU A 187 6.41 -0.62 25.10
N LYS A 188 5.23 -0.44 25.70
CA LYS A 188 4.04 -1.21 25.34
C LYS A 188 3.62 -0.96 23.89
N ASN A 189 3.73 0.28 23.43
CA ASN A 189 3.40 0.65 22.04
C ASN A 189 4.37 0.00 21.04
N LEU A 190 5.67 -0.01 21.36
CA LEU A 190 6.68 -0.66 20.53
C LEU A 190 6.51 -2.18 20.50
N VAL A 191 6.14 -2.80 21.62
CA VAL A 191 5.84 -4.26 21.66
C VAL A 191 4.65 -4.58 20.77
N VAL A 192 3.55 -3.82 20.85
CA VAL A 192 2.39 -4.01 19.96
C VAL A 192 2.82 -3.86 18.49
N LEU A 193 3.58 -2.81 18.18
CA LEU A 193 4.05 -2.56 16.83
C LEU A 193 4.89 -3.72 16.30
N ALA A 194 5.86 -4.20 17.08
CA ALA A 194 6.72 -5.32 16.70
C ALA A 194 5.92 -6.62 16.47
N LEU A 195 4.97 -6.93 17.35
CA LEU A 195 4.12 -8.12 17.20
C LEU A 195 3.24 -8.05 15.95
N VAL A 196 2.66 -6.88 15.68
CA VAL A 196 1.85 -6.68 14.48
C VAL A 196 2.69 -6.77 13.22
N LEU A 197 3.88 -6.16 13.18
CA LEU A 197 4.78 -6.27 12.04
C LEU A 197 5.28 -7.69 11.81
N ALA A 198 5.56 -8.44 12.89
CA ALA A 198 5.93 -9.85 12.78
C ALA A 198 4.79 -10.68 12.15
N VAL A 199 3.54 -10.47 12.60
CA VAL A 199 2.39 -11.20 12.08
C VAL A 199 2.05 -10.78 10.66
N VAL A 200 1.94 -9.48 10.38
CA VAL A 200 1.70 -8.95 9.03
C VAL A 200 2.81 -9.37 8.08
N GLY A 201 4.07 -9.30 8.52
CA GLY A 201 5.25 -9.71 7.76
C GLY A 201 5.24 -11.20 7.41
N LEU A 202 4.91 -12.07 8.39
CA LEU A 202 4.72 -13.49 8.16
C LEU A 202 3.63 -13.74 7.12
N PHE A 203 2.44 -13.15 7.28
CA PHE A 203 1.35 -13.33 6.32
C PHE A 203 1.65 -12.77 4.94
N SER A 204 2.40 -11.67 4.82
CA SER A 204 2.82 -11.14 3.51
C SER A 204 3.81 -12.03 2.75
N GLY A 205 4.47 -12.98 3.42
CA GLY A 205 5.33 -13.99 2.78
C GLY A 205 4.60 -15.26 2.34
N TYR A 206 3.32 -15.43 2.71
CA TYR A 206 2.50 -16.61 2.38
C TYR A 206 1.49 -16.38 1.25
N PHE A 207 1.43 -15.16 0.69
CA PHE A 207 0.59 -14.77 -0.45
C PHE A 207 1.45 -14.27 -1.63
#